data_AF-A0A955N3S7-F1
#
_entry.id   AF-A0A955N3S7-F1
#
_cell.length_a   1.000
_cell.length_b   1.000
_cell.length_c   1.000
_cell.angle_alpha   90.00
_cell.angle_beta   90.00
_cell.angle_gamma   90.00
#
_symmetry.space_group_name_H-M   'P 1'
#
loop_
_entity.id
_entity.type
_entity.pdbx_description
1 polymer ?
#
loop_
_entity_poly.entity_id
_entity_poly.type
_entity_poly.pdbx_seq_one_letter_code
_entity_poly.pdbx_strand_id
1 'polypeptide(L)'
;MRKITTMLLLAALIIGLGGCSYVFYPRADEFAQKAKGTTSVETVLNLTTMMEASAEAAKGGTGHDQPLDDLHNQIHAFDNSLCCVDETKRKTPTYALAVTHNKELWAIFKRLWKF
;
A
#
# COMPACT_ATOMS: atom_id res chain seq x y z
N MET A 1 -22.38 -29.68 2.79
CA MET A 1 -21.61 -29.39 1.56
C MET A 1 -22.08 -28.12 0.85
N ARG A 2 -23.33 -28.00 0.40
CA ARG A 2 -23.86 -26.80 -0.30
C ARG A 2 -23.58 -25.46 0.41
N LYS A 3 -23.77 -25.37 1.74
CA LYS A 3 -23.47 -24.16 2.52
C LYS A 3 -21.98 -23.77 2.52
N ILE A 4 -21.08 -24.76 2.51
CA ILE A 4 -19.62 -24.55 2.50
C ILE A 4 -19.20 -24.05 1.11
N THR A 5 -19.77 -24.63 0.05
CA THR A 5 -19.52 -24.19 -1.33
C THR A 5 -20.00 -22.75 -1.55
N THR A 6 -21.16 -22.38 -0.99
CA THR A 6 -21.67 -21.01 -1.06
C THR A 6 -20.78 -20.03 -0.29
N MET A 7 -20.30 -20.38 0.90
CA MET A 7 -19.34 -19.54 1.64
C MET A 7 -18.02 -19.34 0.90
N LEU A 8 -17.47 -20.40 0.29
CA LEU A 8 -16.23 -20.32 -0.49
C LEU A 8 -16.38 -19.43 -1.73
N LEU A 9 -17.50 -19.53 -2.45
CA LEU A 9 -17.81 -18.67 -3.59
C LEU A 9 -17.96 -17.21 -3.15
N LEU A 10 -18.60 -16.95 -2.01
CA LEU A 10 -18.76 -15.60 -1.48
C LEU A 10 -17.41 -15.01 -1.05
N ALA A 11 -16.57 -15.79 -0.37
CA ALA A 11 -15.23 -15.37 0.01
C ALA A 11 -14.35 -15.07 -1.23
N ALA A 12 -14.39 -15.94 -2.24
CA ALA A 12 -13.67 -15.72 -3.49
C ALA A 12 -14.14 -14.47 -4.24
N LEU A 13 -15.45 -14.18 -4.22
CA LEU A 13 -16.02 -12.97 -4.83
C LEU A 13 -15.58 -11.71 -4.09
N ILE A 14 -15.58 -11.73 -2.75
CA ILE A 14 -15.14 -10.59 -1.92
C ILE A 14 -13.65 -10.32 -2.12
N ILE A 15 -12.82 -11.37 -2.17
CA ILE A 15 -11.37 -11.24 -2.42
C ILE A 15 -11.10 -10.76 -3.85
N GLY A 16 -11.87 -11.23 -4.83
CA GLY A 16 -11.71 -10.85 -6.24
C GLY A 16 -12.13 -9.40 -6.52
N LEU A 17 -13.20 -8.91 -5.87
CA LEU A 17 -13.70 -7.53 -6.04
C LEU A 17 -12.97 -6.51 -5.16
N GLY A 18 -12.49 -6.93 -3.98
CA GLY A 18 -11.81 -6.06 -3.04
C GLY A 18 -10.35 -5.77 -3.39
N GLY A 19 -9.77 -6.41 -4.41
CA GLY A 19 -8.33 -6.44 -4.65
C GLY A 19 -7.60 -7.28 -3.60
N CYS A 20 -6.49 -7.93 -3.97
CA CYS A 20 -5.75 -8.94 -3.16
C CYS A 20 -5.08 -8.41 -1.87
N SER A 21 -5.50 -7.24 -1.43
CA SER A 21 -4.66 -6.19 -0.93
C SER A 21 -5.40 -5.57 0.25
N TYR A 22 -6.55 -4.97 -0.02
CA TYR A 22 -7.39 -4.29 0.96
C TYR A 22 -7.99 -5.17 2.07
N VAL A 23 -8.02 -6.50 1.90
CA VAL A 23 -8.43 -7.44 2.96
C VAL A 23 -7.42 -7.45 4.12
N PHE A 24 -6.14 -7.26 3.83
CA PHE A 24 -5.07 -7.33 4.82
C PHE A 24 -4.61 -5.96 5.32
N TYR A 25 -5.04 -4.88 4.67
CA TYR A 25 -4.67 -3.50 5.01
C TYR A 25 -5.85 -2.55 4.74
N PRO A 26 -6.87 -2.56 5.63
CA PRO A 26 -8.16 -1.92 5.38
C PRO A 26 -8.06 -0.39 5.27
N ARG A 27 -6.97 0.23 5.73
CA ARG A 27 -6.78 1.69 5.73
C ARG A 27 -5.93 2.20 4.58
N ALA A 28 -5.41 1.34 3.71
CA ALA A 28 -4.64 1.80 2.55
C ALA A 28 -5.48 2.70 1.62
N ASP A 29 -6.76 2.40 1.39
CA ASP A 29 -7.64 3.28 0.60
C ASP A 29 -7.86 4.62 1.29
N GLU A 30 -8.02 4.64 2.61
CA GLU A 30 -8.15 5.88 3.38
C GLU A 30 -6.93 6.80 3.15
N PHE A 31 -5.72 6.24 3.22
CA PHE A 31 -4.49 6.98 2.95
C PHE A 31 -4.36 7.40 1.48
N ALA A 32 -4.74 6.54 0.53
CA ALA A 32 -4.76 6.88 -0.88
C ALA A 32 -5.71 8.05 -1.18
N GLN A 33 -6.90 8.07 -0.58
CA GLN A 33 -7.86 9.17 -0.71
C GLN A 33 -7.33 10.45 -0.06
N LYS A 34 -6.73 10.37 1.13
CA LYS A 34 -6.13 11.53 1.82
C LYS A 34 -4.98 12.15 1.03
N ALA A 35 -4.17 11.32 0.39
CA ALA A 35 -3.02 11.77 -0.38
C ALA A 35 -3.35 12.21 -1.81
N LYS A 36 -4.59 11.98 -2.28
CA LYS A 36 -5.00 12.22 -3.66
C LYS A 36 -4.74 13.66 -4.09
N GLY A 37 -3.79 13.82 -5.01
CA GLY A 37 -3.47 15.09 -5.66
C GLY A 37 -4.22 15.27 -6.98
N THR A 38 -3.96 16.40 -7.63
CA THR A 38 -4.45 16.70 -9.00
C THR A 38 -3.82 15.77 -10.04
N THR A 39 -2.63 15.23 -9.76
CA THR A 39 -1.93 14.26 -10.61
C THR A 39 -1.54 13.00 -9.84
N SER A 40 -1.22 11.92 -10.58
CA SER A 40 -0.68 10.70 -9.97
C SER A 40 0.68 10.93 -9.31
N VAL A 41 1.51 11.83 -9.87
CA VAL A 41 2.81 12.19 -9.30
C VAL A 41 2.62 12.91 -7.96
N GLU A 42 1.71 13.88 -7.91
CA GLU A 42 1.38 14.58 -6.68
C GLU A 42 0.83 13.63 -5.61
N THR A 43 -0.02 12.67 -6.01
CA THR A 43 -0.53 11.64 -5.08
C THR A 43 0.60 10.81 -4.46
N VAL A 44 1.56 10.38 -5.29
CA VAL A 44 2.74 9.62 -4.84
C VAL A 44 3.62 10.47 -3.91
N LEU A 45 3.84 11.76 -4.21
CA LEU A 45 4.61 12.67 -3.36
C LEU A 45 3.93 12.93 -2.01
N ASN A 46 2.61 13.08 -2.00
CA ASN A 46 1.84 13.24 -0.77
C ASN A 46 1.93 11.97 0.08
N LEU A 47 1.80 10.78 -0.52
CA LEU A 47 2.00 9.50 0.17
C LEU A 47 3.41 9.39 0.77
N THR A 48 4.44 9.76 0.01
CA THR A 48 5.83 9.80 0.53
C THR A 48 5.94 10.69 1.77
N THR A 49 5.39 11.90 1.72
CA THR A 49 5.40 12.82 2.87
C THR A 49 4.72 12.22 4.10
N MET A 50 3.58 11.56 3.91
CA MET A 50 2.88 10.88 5.01
C MET A 50 3.70 9.71 5.58
N MET A 51 4.33 8.93 4.71
CA MET A 51 5.22 7.82 5.08
C MET A 51 6.43 8.30 5.88
N GLU A 52 7.05 9.41 5.48
CA GLU A 52 8.16 10.01 6.21
C GLU A 52 7.73 10.45 7.61
N ALA A 53 6.58 11.11 7.73
CA ALA A 53 6.04 11.52 9.03
C ALA A 53 5.72 10.33 9.94
N SER A 54 5.08 9.28 9.41
CA SER A 54 4.78 8.06 10.16
C SER A 54 6.05 7.29 10.56
N ALA A 55 7.05 7.21 9.67
CA ALA A 55 8.34 6.60 9.99
C ALA A 55 9.10 7.35 11.08
N GLU A 56 9.07 8.69 11.07
CA GLU A 56 9.64 9.51 12.13
C GLU A 56 8.94 9.27 13.47
N ALA A 57 7.61 9.28 13.47
CA ALA A 57 6.80 9.06 14.67
C ALA A 57 6.92 7.64 15.24
N ALA A 58 7.23 6.65 14.41
CA ALA A 58 7.48 5.27 14.83
C ALA A 58 8.86 5.06 15.50
N LYS A 59 9.77 6.04 15.43
CA LYS A 59 11.11 5.89 16.01
C LYS A 59 11.03 5.68 17.52
N GLY A 60 11.75 4.66 18.00
CA GLY A 60 11.76 4.28 19.42
C GLY A 60 10.47 3.58 19.88
N GLY A 61 9.56 3.27 18.95
CA GLY A 61 8.32 2.53 19.21
C GLY A 61 8.53 1.05 19.53
N THR A 62 7.42 0.35 19.78
CA THR A 62 7.42 -1.06 20.22
C THR A 62 7.26 -2.05 19.07
N GLY A 63 7.08 -1.56 17.84
CA GLY A 63 6.84 -2.41 16.67
C GLY A 63 5.37 -2.78 16.45
N HIS A 64 4.46 -2.25 17.28
CA HIS A 64 3.02 -2.45 17.19
C HIS A 64 2.23 -1.16 17.43
N ASP A 65 2.91 -0.03 17.40
CA ASP A 65 2.31 1.27 17.59
C ASP A 65 1.59 1.78 16.33
N GLN A 66 0.68 2.73 16.56
CA GLN A 66 -0.16 3.29 15.51
C GLN A 66 0.65 3.94 14.36
N PRO A 67 1.76 4.68 14.61
CA PRO A 67 2.60 5.21 13.54
C PRO A 67 3.16 4.13 12.62
N LEU A 68 3.59 2.99 13.15
CA LEU A 68 4.10 1.88 12.34
C LEU A 68 2.98 1.20 11.53
N ASP A 69 1.79 1.00 12.11
CA ASP A 69 0.60 0.52 11.39
C ASP A 69 0.16 1.49 10.27
N ASP A 70 0.20 2.79 10.54
CA ASP A 70 -0.07 3.83 9.55
C ASP A 70 0.93 3.73 8.39
N LEU A 71 2.23 3.62 8.71
CA LEU A 71 3.28 3.43 7.70
C LEU A 71 3.03 2.18 6.85
N HIS A 72 2.60 1.06 7.45
CA HIS A 72 2.27 -0.16 6.72
C HIS A 72 1.17 0.08 5.67
N ASN A 73 0.06 0.68 6.10
CA ASN A 73 -1.08 0.95 5.23
C ASN A 73 -0.72 1.98 4.14
N GLN A 74 0.12 2.97 4.46
CA GLN A 74 0.60 3.96 3.49
C GLN A 74 1.53 3.35 2.44
N ILE A 75 2.42 2.41 2.80
CA ILE A 75 3.26 1.70 1.82
C ILE A 75 2.38 0.89 0.86
N HIS A 76 1.30 0.25 1.35
CA HIS A 76 0.34 -0.41 0.47
C HIS A 76 -0.40 0.56 -0.45
N ALA A 77 -0.80 1.73 0.07
CA ALA A 77 -1.42 2.78 -0.74
C ALA A 77 -0.47 3.29 -1.84
N PHE A 78 0.81 3.44 -1.50
CA PHE A 78 1.88 3.83 -2.42
C PHE A 78 2.08 2.78 -3.52
N ASP A 79 2.21 1.51 -3.14
CA ASP A 79 2.36 0.38 -4.07
C ASP A 79 1.19 0.32 -5.06
N ASN A 80 -0.04 0.40 -4.56
CA ASN A 80 -1.22 0.38 -5.42
C ASN A 80 -1.29 1.59 -6.36
N SER A 81 -0.84 2.77 -5.90
CA SER A 81 -0.78 3.97 -6.74
C SER A 81 0.18 3.82 -7.92
N LEU A 82 1.23 3.00 -7.78
CA LEU A 82 2.15 2.65 -8.88
C LEU A 82 1.58 1.56 -9.81
N CYS A 83 0.64 0.73 -9.36
CA CYS A 83 -0.01 -0.26 -10.22
C CYS A 83 -1.02 0.36 -11.19
N CYS A 84 -1.65 1.47 -10.79
CA CYS A 84 -2.76 2.12 -11.52
C CYS A 84 -2.33 3.16 -12.57
N VAL A 85 -1.04 3.26 -12.91
CA VAL A 85 -0.58 4.18 -13.97
C VAL A 85 -0.81 3.60 -15.38
N ASP A 86 -0.96 4.47 -16.36
CA ASP A 86 -1.18 4.10 -17.75
C ASP A 86 0.00 3.30 -18.36
N GLU A 87 -0.29 2.51 -19.39
CA GLU A 87 0.69 1.60 -19.99
C GLU A 87 1.90 2.33 -20.62
N THR A 88 1.71 3.51 -21.20
CA THR A 88 2.81 4.24 -21.84
C THR A 88 3.80 4.74 -20.79
N LYS A 89 3.33 5.25 -19.64
CA LYS A 89 4.18 5.59 -18.49
C LYS A 89 4.92 4.38 -17.94
N ARG A 90 4.28 3.21 -17.87
CA ARG A 90 4.92 1.98 -17.37
C ARG A 90 6.13 1.51 -18.19
N LYS A 91 6.23 1.91 -19.45
CA LYS A 91 7.36 1.60 -20.35
C LYS A 91 8.55 2.55 -20.18
N THR A 92 8.44 3.58 -19.34
CA THR A 92 9.51 4.57 -19.15
C THR A 92 10.56 4.08 -18.14
N PRO A 93 11.84 4.44 -18.30
CA PRO A 93 12.88 4.16 -17.29
C PRO A 93 12.54 4.76 -15.91
N THR A 94 11.89 5.92 -15.88
CA THR A 94 11.45 6.58 -14.64
C THR A 94 10.48 5.71 -13.86
N TYR A 95 9.53 5.05 -14.53
CA TYR A 95 8.63 4.12 -13.87
C TYR A 95 9.38 2.89 -13.33
N ALA A 96 10.30 2.34 -14.11
CA ALA A 96 11.13 1.20 -13.66
C ALA A 96 11.95 1.55 -12.41
N LEU A 97 12.48 2.78 -12.33
CA LEU A 97 13.17 3.29 -11.15
C LEU A 97 12.23 3.41 -9.95
N ALA A 98 11.04 4.00 -10.12
CA ALA A 98 10.05 4.15 -9.06
C ALA A 98 9.61 2.79 -8.48
N VAL A 99 9.34 1.80 -9.35
CA VAL A 99 9.00 0.42 -8.92
C VAL A 99 10.17 -0.24 -8.19
N THR A 100 11.42 0.03 -8.61
CA THR A 100 12.60 -0.50 -7.94
C THR A 100 12.74 0.07 -6.53
N HIS A 101 12.62 1.38 -6.37
CA HIS A 101 12.67 2.03 -5.06
C HIS A 101 11.51 1.58 -4.15
N ASN A 102 10.32 1.38 -4.69
CA ASN A 102 9.20 0.81 -3.94
C ASN A 102 9.52 -0.61 -3.41
N LYS A 103 10.16 -1.46 -4.23
CA LYS A 103 10.61 -2.80 -3.78
C LYS A 103 11.66 -2.72 -2.68
N GLU A 104 12.59 -1.77 -2.78
CA GLU A 104 13.61 -1.53 -1.76
C GLU A 104 12.99 -1.04 -0.44
N LEU A 105 12.04 -0.10 -0.51
CA LEU A 105 11.27 0.37 0.64
C LEU A 105 10.54 -0.79 1.32
N TRP A 106 9.84 -1.63 0.55
CA TRP A 106 9.19 -2.84 1.08
C TRP A 106 10.19 -3.79 1.75
N ALA A 107 11.35 -4.01 1.15
CA ALA A 107 12.38 -4.87 1.71
C ALA A 107 12.93 -4.33 3.03
N ILE A 108 13.17 -3.02 3.11
CA ILE A 108 13.59 -2.33 4.34
C ILE A 108 12.49 -2.47 5.40
N PHE A 109 11.26 -2.08 5.05
CA PHE A 109 10.12 -2.13 5.97
C PHE A 109 9.91 -3.53 6.54
N LYS A 110 9.88 -4.59 5.71
CA LYS A 110 9.73 -5.98 6.18
C LYS A 110 10.89 -6.47 7.05
N ARG A 111 12.09 -5.92 6.91
CA ARG A 111 13.23 -6.25 7.78
C ARG A 111 13.12 -5.58 9.15
N LEU A 112 12.53 -4.38 9.19
CA LEU A 112 12.28 -3.63 10.42
C LEU A 112 11.03 -4.13 11.14
N TRP A 113 10.02 -4.55 10.38
CA TRP A 113 8.80 -5.18 10.86
C TRP A 113 9.09 -6.62 11.29
N LYS A 114 9.61 -6.77 12.51
CA LYS A 114 9.97 -8.07 13.11
C LYS A 114 8.94 -8.60 14.10
N PHE A 115 7.63 -8.44 13.88
CA PHE A 115 6.60 -9.11 14.67
C PHE A 115 5.32 -9.36 13.88
#